data_AF-A0A1Y5SQ41-F1
#
_entry.id   AF-A0A1Y5SQ41-F1
#
_cell.length_a   1.000
_cell.length_b   1.000
_cell.length_c   1.000
_cell.angle_alpha   90.00
_cell.angle_beta   90.00
_cell.angle_gamma   90.00
#
_symmetry.space_group_name_H-M   'P 1'
#
loop_
_entity.id
_entity.type
_entity.pdbx_description
1 polymer ?
#
loop_
_entity_poly.entity_id
_entity_poly.type
_entity_poly.pdbx_seq_one_letter_code
_entity_poly.pdbx_strand_id
1 'polypeptide(L)'
;MTSPTRGRARICFASPYVPGLNDLAIAYLADEGITTVSRADVSGTLDNVGQGAVTPDAVFDLGKRADSPQAQAVLLSCTDMRSVEVIEWLEQALGKPVVTPNQALMFQAFQFLKISPTVTSLGQLFERLPR
;
A
#
# COMPACT_ATOMS: atom_id res chain seq x y z
N MET A 1 -7.76 19.93 26.20
CA MET A 1 -6.45 19.26 26.25
C MET A 1 -6.61 17.93 25.51
N THR A 2 -6.41 17.95 24.19
CA THR A 2 -6.62 16.78 23.32
C THR A 2 -5.50 15.77 23.56
N SER A 3 -5.87 14.55 23.95
CA SER A 3 -4.94 13.44 24.16
C SER A 3 -4.16 13.15 22.86
N PRO A 4 -2.83 12.97 22.89
CA PRO A 4 -2.08 12.58 21.71
C PRO A 4 -2.41 11.12 21.41
N THR A 5 -3.25 10.87 20.41
CA THR A 5 -3.45 9.54 19.86
C THR A 5 -2.11 9.09 19.29
N ARG A 6 -1.44 8.20 20.03
CA ARG A 6 -0.31 7.38 19.57
C ARG A 6 -0.65 6.84 18.17
N GLY A 7 0.27 6.98 17.22
CA GLY A 7 0.12 6.44 15.87
C GLY A 7 -0.32 4.97 15.94
N ARG A 8 -1.51 4.67 15.42
CA ARG A 8 -2.18 3.36 15.48
C ARG A 8 -1.47 2.34 14.58
N ALA A 9 -0.77 2.81 13.55
CA ALA A 9 0.07 1.98 12.67
C ALA A 9 1.28 2.77 12.16
N ARG A 10 2.40 2.08 11.92
CA ARG A 10 3.58 2.60 11.21
C ARG A 10 3.74 1.89 9.87
N ILE A 11 3.89 2.63 8.79
CA ILE A 11 3.95 2.05 7.44
C ILE A 11 5.15 2.55 6.65
N CYS A 12 5.58 1.76 5.68
CA CYS A 12 6.33 2.24 4.53
C CYS A 12 5.35 2.69 3.45
N PHE A 13 5.69 3.73 2.70
CA PHE A 13 4.86 4.27 1.62
C PHE A 13 5.63 4.22 0.29
N ALA A 14 5.04 3.67 -0.75
CA ALA A 14 5.62 3.62 -2.08
C ALA A 14 4.59 4.07 -3.11
N SER A 15 4.93 5.02 -3.99
CA SER A 15 3.98 5.57 -4.97
C SER A 15 4.68 6.07 -6.24
N PRO A 16 4.01 6.00 -7.40
CA PRO A 16 4.50 6.61 -8.63
C PRO A 16 4.14 8.09 -8.78
N TYR A 17 3.45 8.70 -7.81
CA TYR A 17 3.04 10.11 -7.93
C TYR A 17 4.21 11.08 -7.79
N VAL A 18 3.95 12.31 -8.24
CA VAL A 18 4.85 13.44 -7.99
C VAL A 18 4.96 13.75 -6.50
N PRO A 19 6.10 14.29 -6.03
CA PRO A 19 6.35 14.40 -4.60
C PRO A 19 5.30 15.16 -3.80
N GLY A 20 4.77 16.27 -4.34
CA GLY A 20 3.74 17.07 -3.66
C GLY A 20 2.42 16.34 -3.46
N LEU A 21 2.04 15.40 -4.34
CA LEU A 21 0.83 14.59 -4.15
C LEU A 21 1.05 13.52 -3.07
N ASN A 22 2.24 12.93 -3.02
CA ASN A 22 2.62 12.00 -1.96
C ASN A 22 2.68 12.68 -0.59
N ASP A 23 3.12 13.94 -0.52
CA ASP A 23 3.11 14.72 0.73
C ASP A 23 1.69 14.89 1.27
N LEU A 24 0.73 15.21 0.39
CA LEU A 24 -0.69 15.31 0.76
C LEU A 24 -1.25 13.96 1.23
N ALA A 25 -0.94 12.87 0.54
CA ALA A 25 -1.37 11.52 0.92
C ALA A 25 -0.81 11.10 2.29
N ILE A 26 0.47 11.38 2.55
CA ILE A 26 1.12 11.08 3.83
C ILE A 26 0.55 11.94 4.95
N ALA A 27 0.27 13.23 4.70
CA ALA A 27 -0.37 14.11 5.67
C ALA A 27 -1.77 13.59 6.04
N TYR A 28 -2.57 13.20 5.05
CA TYR A 28 -3.89 12.61 5.29
C TYR A 28 -3.80 11.32 6.15
N LEU A 29 -2.86 10.43 5.83
CA LEU A 29 -2.64 9.21 6.65
C LEU A 29 -2.22 9.56 8.08
N ALA A 30 -1.40 10.60 8.27
CA ALA A 30 -0.97 11.04 9.59
C ALA A 30 -2.15 11.59 10.42
N ASP A 31 -3.07 12.34 9.80
CA ASP A 31 -4.29 12.84 10.45
C ASP A 31 -5.21 11.69 10.89
N GLU A 32 -5.23 10.59 10.14
CA GLU A 32 -5.92 9.33 10.49
C GLU A 32 -5.14 8.47 11.51
N GLY A 33 -4.00 8.96 12.01
CA GLY A 33 -3.17 8.30 13.01
C GLY A 33 -2.27 7.18 12.45
N ILE A 34 -1.99 7.18 11.15
CA ILE A 34 -1.07 6.25 10.48
C ILE A 34 0.23 7.00 10.15
N THR A 35 1.34 6.57 10.76
CA THR A 35 2.64 7.23 10.58
C THR A 35 3.41 6.58 9.43
N THR A 36 3.82 7.38 8.44
CA THR A 36 4.77 6.92 7.41
C THR A 36 6.20 7.05 7.94
N VAL A 37 6.91 5.92 8.09
CA VAL A 37 8.29 5.90 8.63
C VAL A 37 9.37 5.84 7.54
N SER A 38 8.98 5.52 6.31
CA SER A 38 9.86 5.47 5.15
C SER A 38 9.04 5.62 3.88
N ARG A 39 9.64 6.21 2.84
CA ARG A 39 9.01 6.51 1.58
C ARG A 39 9.93 6.20 0.40
N ALA A 40 9.37 5.67 -0.68
CA ALA A 40 10.01 5.62 -1.98
C ALA A 40 9.09 6.14 -3.08
N ASP A 41 9.66 6.93 -3.99
CA ASP A 41 8.97 7.49 -5.15
C ASP A 41 9.52 6.89 -6.44
N VAL A 42 8.74 6.98 -7.52
CA VAL A 42 9.26 6.78 -8.88
C VAL A 42 9.97 8.05 -9.35
N SER A 43 11.03 7.90 -10.14
CA SER A 43 11.75 9.02 -10.74
C SER A 43 10.96 9.67 -11.87
N GLY A 44 10.88 11.00 -11.86
CA GLY A 44 10.20 11.77 -12.91
C GLY A 44 8.73 12.02 -12.61
N THR A 45 8.01 12.56 -13.60
CA THR A 45 6.56 12.79 -13.52
C THR A 45 5.89 11.84 -14.49
N LEU A 46 4.99 11.00 -13.96
CA LEU A 46 4.20 10.07 -14.75
C LEU A 46 2.74 10.53 -14.77
N ASP A 47 2.16 10.57 -15.96
CA ASP A 47 0.72 10.61 -16.13
C ASP A 47 0.11 9.23 -15.83
N ASN A 48 -1.21 9.10 -15.92
CA ASN A 48 -1.91 7.85 -15.59
C ASN A 48 -1.47 6.68 -16.49
N VAL A 49 -1.18 6.95 -17.77
CA VAL A 49 -0.67 5.93 -18.71
C VAL A 49 0.72 5.48 -18.28
N GLY A 50 1.61 6.41 -17.92
CA GLY A 50 2.94 6.11 -17.40
C GLY A 50 2.90 5.34 -16.09
N GLN A 51 1.97 5.67 -15.18
CA GLN A 51 1.76 4.95 -13.93
C GLN A 51 1.34 3.50 -14.17
N GLY A 52 0.43 3.26 -15.11
CA GLY A 52 0.01 1.91 -15.51
C GLY A 52 1.05 1.12 -16.30
N ALA A 53 2.02 1.82 -16.90
CA ALA A 53 3.14 1.20 -17.61
C ALA A 53 4.30 0.77 -16.68
N VAL A 54 4.29 1.17 -15.40
CA VAL A 54 5.27 0.68 -14.42
C VAL A 54 5.13 -0.84 -14.29
N THR A 55 6.21 -1.56 -14.61
CA THR A 55 6.20 -3.02 -14.62
C THR A 55 6.07 -3.57 -13.19
N PRO A 56 5.47 -4.76 -13.01
CA PRO A 56 5.45 -5.43 -11.71
C PRO A 56 6.82 -5.48 -11.03
N ASP A 57 7.89 -5.86 -11.74
CA ASP A 57 9.25 -5.87 -11.19
C ASP A 57 9.69 -4.50 -10.66
N ALA A 58 9.38 -3.42 -11.39
CA ALA A 58 9.67 -2.07 -10.93
C ALA A 58 8.84 -1.65 -9.70
N VAL A 59 7.58 -2.12 -9.60
CA VAL A 59 6.74 -1.92 -8.40
C VAL A 59 7.29 -2.70 -7.21
N PHE A 60 7.73 -3.93 -7.42
CA PHE A 60 8.37 -4.75 -6.39
C PHE A 60 9.64 -4.08 -5.86
N ASP A 61 10.52 -3.60 -6.75
CA ASP A 61 11.72 -2.86 -6.37
C ASP A 61 11.38 -1.55 -5.66
N LEU A 62 10.37 -0.81 -6.12
CA LEU A 62 9.87 0.39 -5.46
C LEU A 62 9.44 0.09 -4.01
N GLY A 63 8.67 -0.99 -3.80
CA GLY A 63 8.26 -1.44 -2.48
C GLY A 63 9.44 -1.81 -1.58
N LYS A 64 10.44 -2.52 -2.11
CA LYS A 64 11.67 -2.85 -1.39
C LYS A 64 12.48 -1.62 -0.99
N ARG A 65 12.58 -0.63 -1.86
CA ARG A 65 13.27 0.64 -1.54
C ARG A 65 12.58 1.41 -0.42
N ALA A 66 11.25 1.31 -0.32
CA ALA A 66 10.52 1.94 0.78
C ALA A 66 10.72 1.20 2.11
N ASP A 67 11.24 -0.04 2.13
CA ASP A 67 11.23 -0.86 3.33
C ASP A 67 12.02 -0.25 4.50
N SER A 68 11.51 -0.47 5.70
CA SER A 68 12.13 -0.04 6.95
C SER A 68 11.78 -0.99 8.09
N PRO A 69 12.74 -1.38 8.95
CA PRO A 69 12.46 -2.26 10.09
C PRO A 69 11.50 -1.64 11.13
N GLN A 70 11.24 -0.33 11.05
CA GLN A 70 10.31 0.36 11.97
C GLN A 70 8.84 0.24 11.55
N ALA A 71 8.58 -0.16 10.30
CA ALA A 71 7.25 -0.29 9.73
C ALA A 71 6.63 -1.65 10.04
N GLN A 72 5.29 -1.65 10.15
CA GLN A 72 4.46 -2.83 10.38
C GLN A 72 3.82 -3.34 9.08
N ALA A 73 3.74 -2.51 8.04
CA ALA A 73 3.19 -2.85 6.74
C ALA A 73 3.77 -1.93 5.64
N VAL A 74 3.61 -2.33 4.38
CA VAL A 74 3.97 -1.52 3.20
C VAL A 74 2.69 -1.13 2.46
N LEU A 75 2.53 0.16 2.18
CA LEU A 75 1.44 0.70 1.36
C LEU A 75 1.98 1.06 -0.04
N LEU A 76 1.51 0.35 -1.06
CA LEU A 76 1.73 0.68 -2.46
C LEU A 76 0.60 1.60 -2.94
N SER A 77 0.79 2.92 -2.86
CA SER A 77 -0.24 3.93 -3.06
C SER A 77 -0.35 4.38 -4.52
N CYS A 78 -1.14 3.64 -5.31
CA CYS A 78 -1.75 4.08 -6.58
C CYS A 78 -2.73 3.02 -7.10
N THR A 79 -3.84 3.43 -7.73
CA THR A 79 -4.80 2.52 -8.38
C THR A 79 -4.40 2.12 -9.79
N ASP A 80 -3.70 2.99 -10.53
CA ASP A 80 -3.25 2.72 -11.90
C ASP A 80 -1.98 1.87 -11.93
N MET A 81 -1.18 1.89 -10.87
CA MET A 81 0.03 1.08 -10.73
C MET A 81 -0.31 -0.41 -10.62
N ARG A 82 0.39 -1.24 -11.39
CA ARG A 82 0.24 -2.70 -11.43
C ARG A 82 0.82 -3.40 -10.19
N SER A 83 0.21 -3.11 -9.04
CA SER A 83 0.69 -3.55 -7.73
C SER A 83 0.12 -4.89 -7.28
N VAL A 84 -0.98 -5.36 -7.86
CA VAL A 84 -1.66 -6.58 -7.42
C VAL A 84 -0.79 -7.81 -7.64
N GLU A 85 -0.09 -7.84 -8.78
CA GLU A 85 0.78 -8.96 -9.18
C GLU A 85 1.96 -9.19 -8.22
N VAL A 86 2.35 -8.19 -7.43
CA VAL A 86 3.55 -8.25 -6.58
C VAL A 86 3.27 -8.38 -5.10
N ILE A 87 2.01 -8.36 -4.66
CA ILE A 87 1.63 -8.35 -3.25
C ILE A 87 2.32 -9.49 -2.50
N GLU A 88 2.06 -10.73 -2.88
CA GLU A 88 2.55 -11.90 -2.15
C GLU A 88 4.07 -12.04 -2.22
N TRP A 89 4.66 -11.73 -3.38
CA TRP A 89 6.11 -11.79 -3.56
C TRP A 89 6.81 -10.77 -2.66
N LEU A 90 6.26 -9.55 -2.56
CA LEU A 90 6.79 -8.52 -1.71
C LEU A 90 6.56 -8.83 -0.22
N GLU A 91 5.41 -9.40 0.14
CA GLU A 91 5.16 -9.88 1.50
C GLU A 91 6.16 -10.96 1.92
N GLN A 92 6.44 -11.93 1.04
CA GLN A 92 7.44 -12.96 1.27
C GLN A 92 8.85 -12.37 1.40
N ALA A 93 9.20 -11.41 0.54
CA ALA A 93 10.53 -10.79 0.55
C ALA A 93 10.77 -9.91 1.78
N LEU A 94 9.74 -9.21 2.28
CA LEU A 94 9.87 -8.24 3.38
C LEU A 94 9.43 -8.79 4.74
N GLY A 95 8.71 -9.91 4.77
CA GLY A 95 8.11 -10.46 6.00
C GLY A 95 7.05 -9.54 6.62
N LYS A 96 6.43 -8.67 5.83
CA LYS A 96 5.44 -7.66 6.27
C LYS A 96 4.22 -7.67 5.36
N PRO A 97 3.01 -7.43 5.88
CA PRO A 97 1.82 -7.25 5.05
C PRO A 97 2.00 -6.13 4.02
N VAL A 98 1.49 -6.35 2.81
CA VAL A 98 1.45 -5.36 1.74
C VAL A 98 -0.01 -5.00 1.49
N VAL A 99 -0.28 -3.70 1.40
CA VAL A 99 -1.61 -3.16 1.13
C VAL A 99 -1.54 -2.30 -0.13
N THR A 100 -2.51 -2.50 -1.02
CA THR A 100 -2.72 -1.66 -2.21
C THR A 100 -4.15 -1.11 -2.21
N PRO A 101 -4.43 0.08 -2.77
CA PRO A 101 -5.80 0.60 -2.88
C PRO A 101 -6.76 -0.36 -3.57
N ASN A 102 -6.33 -1.01 -4.66
CA ASN A 102 -7.16 -1.95 -5.43
C ASN A 102 -7.57 -3.17 -4.59
N GLN A 103 -6.61 -3.78 -3.88
CA GLN A 103 -6.85 -4.89 -2.96
C GLN A 103 -7.71 -4.45 -1.77
N ALA A 104 -7.42 -3.31 -1.15
CA ALA A 104 -8.17 -2.80 -0.01
C ALA A 104 -9.64 -2.51 -0.38
N LEU A 105 -9.89 -1.94 -1.57
CA LEU A 105 -11.24 -1.69 -2.07
C LEU A 105 -12.01 -3.01 -2.25
N MET A 106 -11.39 -4.01 -2.87
CA MET A 106 -12.01 -5.33 -3.06
C MET A 106 -12.28 -6.02 -1.72
N PHE A 107 -11.35 -5.94 -0.76
CA PHE A 107 -11.54 -6.44 0.62
C PHE A 107 -12.76 -5.80 1.31
N GLN A 108 -12.92 -4.48 1.17
CA GLN A 108 -14.10 -3.78 1.69
C GLN A 108 -15.39 -4.19 0.96
N ALA A 109 -15.34 -4.33 -0.37
CA ALA A 109 -16.49 -4.74 -1.17
C ALA A 109 -16.99 -6.15 -0.79
N PHE A 110 -16.09 -7.13 -0.62
CA PHE A 110 -16.46 -8.48 -0.18
C PHE A 110 -17.18 -8.47 1.18
N GLN A 111 -16.65 -7.73 2.15
CA GLN A 111 -17.29 -7.61 3.47
C GLN A 111 -18.65 -6.92 3.39
N PHE A 112 -18.74 -5.81 2.66
CA PHE A 112 -19.97 -5.05 2.52
C PHE A 112 -21.09 -5.88 1.87
N LEU A 113 -20.76 -6.61 0.82
CA LEU A 113 -21.70 -7.46 0.07
C LEU A 113 -21.94 -8.82 0.74
N LYS A 114 -21.19 -9.16 1.79
CA LYS A 114 -21.23 -10.48 2.46
C LYS A 114 -20.99 -11.64 1.50
N ILE A 115 -20.04 -11.44 0.58
CA ILE A 115 -19.61 -12.45 -0.38
C ILE A 115 -18.31 -13.06 0.13
N SER A 116 -18.27 -14.39 0.24
CA SER A 116 -17.02 -15.10 0.55
C SER A 116 -16.16 -15.17 -0.72
N PRO A 117 -14.89 -14.69 -0.66
CA PRO A 117 -14.00 -14.74 -1.82
C PRO A 117 -13.63 -16.21 -2.13
N THR A 118 -13.55 -16.53 -3.42
CA THR A 118 -12.95 -17.79 -3.90
C THR A 118 -11.45 -17.67 -4.16
N VAL A 119 -10.94 -16.44 -4.23
CA VAL A 119 -9.53 -16.14 -4.48
C VAL A 119 -8.78 -16.08 -3.16
N THR A 120 -7.72 -16.87 -3.03
CA THR A 120 -6.82 -16.87 -1.87
C THR A 120 -5.52 -16.10 -2.10
N SER A 121 -5.19 -15.78 -3.36
CA SER A 121 -3.86 -15.26 -3.74
C SER A 121 -3.78 -13.73 -3.80
N LEU A 122 -4.25 -13.05 -2.75
CA LEU A 122 -4.25 -11.58 -2.66
C LEU A 122 -3.60 -11.10 -1.36
N GLY A 123 -2.62 -11.84 -0.86
CA GLY A 123 -1.80 -11.47 0.30
C GLY A 123 -2.53 -11.46 1.65
N GLN A 124 -1.77 -11.11 2.69
CA GLN A 124 -2.18 -11.21 4.10
C GLN A 124 -3.42 -10.37 4.45
N LEU A 125 -3.76 -9.33 3.69
CA LEU A 125 -5.01 -8.59 3.91
C LEU A 125 -6.24 -9.48 3.63
N PHE A 126 -6.22 -10.23 2.53
CA PHE A 126 -7.35 -11.07 2.13
C PHE A 126 -7.51 -12.30 3.01
N GLU A 127 -6.44 -12.79 3.62
CA GLU A 127 -6.49 -13.87 4.62
C GLU A 127 -7.32 -13.49 5.87
N ARG A 128 -7.55 -12.19 6.08
CA ARG A 128 -8.37 -11.66 7.18
C ARG A 128 -9.85 -11.54 6.85
N LEU A 129 -10.28 -11.88 5.62
CA LEU A 129 -11.70 -11.90 5.29
C LEU A 129 -12.42 -12.97 6.12
N PRO A 130 -13.61 -12.66 6.67
CA PRO A 130 -14.41 -13.66 7.36
C PRO A 130 -14.80 -14.77 6.37
N ARG A 131 -14.68 -16.03 6.80
CA ARG A 131 -15.06 -17.21 6.01
C ARG A 131 -16.53 -17.56 6.21
#